data_AF-A0A0C1J9J3-F1
#
_entry.id   AF-A0A0C1J9J3-F1
#
_cell.length_a   1.000
_cell.length_b   1.000
_cell.length_c   1.000
_cell.angle_alpha   90.00
_cell.angle_beta   90.00
_cell.angle_gamma   90.00
#
_symmetry.space_group_name_H-M   'P 1'
#
loop_
_entity.id
_entity.type
_entity.pdbx_description
1 polymer ?
#
loop_
_entity_poly.entity_id
_entity_poly.type
_entity_poly.pdbx_seq_one_letter_code
_entity_poly.pdbx_strand_id
1 'polypeptide(L)'
;MLLELEASEAAEFELKKTTCEFDRYQLEKMAEAGLIDVRDPAKVPVTFRPGAIYDHGLAKFHKPVTYKITWAGHDYLDSVRDKGIWEKTKRALVETGGSASLEVVKILAIGFAKTKLSKHTGVEF
;
A
#
# COMPACT_ATOMS: atom_id res chain seq x y z
N MET A 1 -22.21 -35.96 -1.33
CA MET A 1 -22.89 -34.79 -0.73
C MET A 1 -22.05 -34.25 0.43
N LEU A 2 -20.77 -33.97 0.19
CA LEU A 2 -19.81 -33.45 1.18
C LEU A 2 -18.58 -32.83 0.46
N LEU A 3 -18.79 -32.25 -0.74
CA LEU A 3 -17.71 -31.67 -1.56
C LEU A 3 -18.09 -30.34 -2.24
N GLU A 4 -19.28 -29.78 -1.96
CA GLU A 4 -19.70 -28.50 -2.57
C GLU A 4 -19.64 -27.30 -1.60
N LEU A 5 -19.32 -27.53 -0.32
CA LEU A 5 -19.37 -26.45 0.70
C LEU A 5 -18.07 -25.64 0.86
N GLU A 6 -16.93 -26.09 0.33
CA GLU A 6 -15.66 -25.34 0.45
C GLU A 6 -15.37 -24.43 -0.76
N ALA A 7 -16.11 -24.58 -1.87
CA ALA A 7 -15.89 -23.77 -3.06
C ALA A 7 -16.56 -22.38 -2.99
N SER A 8 -17.59 -22.22 -2.16
CA SER A 8 -18.31 -20.94 -2.06
C SER A 8 -17.61 -19.92 -1.17
N GLU A 9 -16.78 -20.35 -0.21
CA GLU A 9 -16.08 -19.44 0.71
C GLU A 9 -14.77 -18.88 0.10
N ALA A 10 -14.22 -19.56 -0.91
CA ALA A 10 -13.05 -19.09 -1.67
C ALA A 10 -13.40 -18.04 -2.76
N ALA A 11 -14.66 -17.99 -3.21
CA ALA A 11 -15.11 -17.09 -4.28
C ALA A 11 -15.54 -15.71 -3.77
N GLU A 12 -15.81 -15.55 -2.47
CA GLU A 12 -16.26 -14.29 -1.87
C GLU A 12 -15.10 -13.33 -1.51
N PHE A 13 -13.85 -13.79 -1.67
CA PHE A 13 -12.65 -12.99 -1.37
C PHE A 13 -12.21 -12.08 -2.53
N GLU A 14 -12.63 -12.34 -3.76
CA GLU A 14 -12.19 -11.61 -4.96
C GLU A 14 -13.25 -10.68 -5.54
N LEU A 15 -13.58 -9.60 -4.82
CA LEU A 15 -14.01 -8.31 -5.43
C LEU A 15 -14.20 -7.23 -4.35
N LYS A 16 -13.32 -7.19 -3.35
CA LYS A 16 -13.38 -6.17 -2.32
C LYS A 16 -12.93 -4.82 -2.89
N LYS A 17 -13.95 -4.04 -3.27
CA LYS A 17 -13.99 -2.59 -3.41
C LYS A 17 -13.11 -2.00 -4.50
N THR A 18 -13.78 -1.54 -5.55
CA THR A 18 -13.38 -0.38 -6.36
C THR A 18 -12.59 0.62 -5.51
N THR A 19 -11.32 0.82 -5.84
CA THR A 19 -10.44 1.86 -5.30
C THR A 19 -11.24 3.12 -5.02
N CYS A 20 -11.41 3.40 -3.74
CA CYS A 20 -12.10 4.58 -3.23
C CYS A 20 -11.31 5.82 -3.68
N GLU A 21 -11.99 6.96 -3.85
CA GLU A 21 -11.32 8.26 -4.11
C GLU A 21 -10.19 8.53 -3.09
N PHE A 22 -10.38 8.08 -1.85
CA PHE A 22 -9.38 8.12 -0.79
C PHE A 22 -8.09 7.35 -1.14
N ASP A 23 -8.20 6.14 -1.68
CA ASP A 23 -7.04 5.32 -2.05
C ASP A 23 -6.26 6.00 -3.19
N ARG A 24 -6.97 6.67 -4.11
CA ARG A 24 -6.35 7.42 -5.20
C ARG A 24 -5.54 8.60 -4.69
N TYR A 25 -6.09 9.41 -3.78
CA TYR A 25 -5.37 10.54 -3.20
C TYR A 25 -4.08 10.09 -2.52
N GLN A 26 -4.12 8.99 -1.75
CA GLN A 26 -2.92 8.46 -1.09
C GLN A 26 -1.87 8.01 -2.11
N LEU A 27 -2.27 7.30 -3.17
CA LEU A 27 -1.36 6.90 -4.25
C LEU A 27 -0.75 8.12 -4.96
N GLU A 28 -1.53 9.17 -5.23
CA GLU A 28 -1.02 10.41 -5.79
C GLU A 28 0.01 11.07 -4.88
N LYS A 29 -0.25 11.14 -3.57
CA LYS A 29 0.72 11.69 -2.60
C LYS A 29 1.98 10.85 -2.49
N MET A 30 1.87 9.53 -2.58
CA MET A 30 3.04 8.64 -2.64
C MET A 30 3.83 8.83 -3.94
N ALA A 31 3.16 9.12 -5.05
CA ALA A 31 3.80 9.38 -6.34
C ALA A 31 4.51 10.74 -6.35
N GLU A 32 3.87 11.79 -5.84
CA GLU A 32 4.47 13.12 -5.64
C GLU A 32 5.68 13.06 -4.71
N ALA A 33 5.61 12.23 -3.66
CA ALA A 33 6.74 11.97 -2.76
C ALA A 33 7.84 11.08 -3.39
N GLY A 34 7.65 10.62 -4.63
CA GLY A 34 8.61 9.78 -5.35
C GLY A 34 8.73 8.36 -4.80
N LEU A 35 7.82 7.90 -3.93
CA LEU A 35 7.82 6.56 -3.34
C LEU A 35 7.31 5.51 -4.34
N ILE A 36 6.40 5.91 -5.22
CA ILE A 36 5.89 5.07 -6.29
C ILE A 36 6.00 5.78 -7.63
N ASP A 37 6.28 5.02 -8.67
CA ASP A 37 6.18 5.43 -10.06
C ASP A 37 4.84 4.93 -10.60
N VAL A 38 3.87 5.84 -10.70
CA VAL A 38 2.57 5.56 -11.30
C VAL A 38 2.77 5.61 -12.81
N ARG A 39 2.79 4.43 -13.45
CA ARG A 39 2.95 4.34 -14.90
C ARG A 39 1.75 5.02 -15.54
N ASP A 40 2.03 6.10 -16.26
CA ASP A 40 1.01 6.89 -16.97
C ASP A 40 0.06 5.97 -17.76
N PRO A 41 -1.25 5.96 -17.43
CA PRO A 41 -2.22 5.12 -18.13
C PRO A 41 -2.41 5.52 -19.59
N ALA A 42 -1.96 6.71 -20.03
CA ALA A 42 -1.90 7.07 -21.45
C ALA A 42 -0.79 6.32 -22.22
N LYS A 43 0.19 5.74 -21.51
CA LYS A 43 1.29 4.94 -22.07
C LYS A 43 1.08 3.43 -21.94
N VAL A 44 -0.04 3.01 -21.34
CA VAL A 44 -0.43 1.60 -21.25
C VAL A 44 -1.55 1.36 -22.27
N PRO A 45 -1.40 0.43 -23.23
CA PRO A 45 -2.48 0.14 -24.15
C PRO A 45 -3.69 -0.33 -23.34
N VAL A 46 -4.88 0.21 -23.66
CA VAL A 46 -6.14 -0.29 -23.10
C VAL A 46 -6.29 -1.72 -23.59
N THR A 47 -5.87 -2.68 -22.78
CA THR A 47 -6.00 -4.09 -23.12
C THR A 47 -7.46 -4.45 -22.97
N PHE A 48 -8.14 -4.72 -24.08
CA PHE A 48 -9.40 -5.44 -24.06
C PHE A 48 -9.14 -6.78 -23.36
N ARG A 49 -9.74 -6.99 -22.19
CA ARG A 49 -9.71 -8.29 -21.51
C ARG A 49 -10.90 -9.11 -22.04
N PRO A 50 -10.68 -10.12 -22.90
CA PRO A 50 -11.76 -10.97 -23.38
C PRO A 50 -12.28 -11.77 -22.19
N GLY A 51 -13.46 -11.42 -21.70
CA GLY A 51 -14.05 -11.98 -20.46
C GLY A 51 -14.79 -10.95 -19.61
N ALA A 52 -14.62 -9.66 -19.84
CA ALA A 52 -15.32 -8.59 -19.11
C ALA A 52 -16.77 -8.34 -19.60
N ILE A 53 -17.50 -9.39 -19.97
CA ILE A 53 -18.95 -9.35 -20.20
C ILE A 53 -19.59 -9.96 -18.96
N TYR A 54 -19.86 -9.15 -17.93
CA TYR A 54 -20.66 -9.57 -16.78
C TYR A 54 -22.09 -9.01 -16.92
N ASP A 55 -23.05 -9.94 -16.95
CA ASP A 55 -24.52 -9.92 -16.72
C ASP A 55 -25.43 -8.73 -17.13
N HIS A 56 -24.89 -7.59 -17.60
CA HIS A 56 -25.68 -6.40 -17.93
C HIS A 56 -25.30 -5.75 -19.27
N GLY A 57 -24.61 -6.49 -20.15
CA GLY A 57 -24.42 -6.09 -21.56
C GLY A 57 -23.52 -4.88 -21.82
N LEU A 58 -22.88 -4.29 -20.80
CA LEU A 58 -21.94 -3.17 -20.96
C LEU A 58 -20.57 -3.54 -20.38
N ALA A 59 -19.55 -3.56 -21.24
CA ALA A 59 -18.17 -3.74 -20.81
C ALA A 59 -17.72 -2.56 -19.93
N LYS A 60 -17.41 -2.82 -18.66
CA LYS A 60 -16.77 -1.83 -17.79
C LYS A 60 -15.28 -1.77 -18.13
N PHE A 61 -14.86 -0.68 -18.79
CA PHE A 61 -13.44 -0.38 -18.97
C PHE A 61 -12.86 0.14 -17.65
N HIS A 62 -12.30 -0.76 -16.84
CA HIS A 62 -11.43 -0.35 -15.74
C HIS A 62 -10.04 -0.06 -16.31
N LYS A 63 -9.54 1.19 -16.21
CA LYS A 63 -8.12 1.47 -16.47
C LYS A 63 -7.34 0.93 -15.27
N PRO A 64 -6.56 -0.15 -15.40
CA PRO A 64 -5.73 -0.61 -14.29
C PRO A 64 -4.70 0.48 -13.99
N VAL A 65 -4.72 1.04 -12.78
CA VAL A 65 -3.63 1.87 -12.29
C VAL A 65 -2.51 0.92 -11.89
N THR A 66 -1.46 0.83 -12.72
CA THR A 66 -0.26 0.07 -12.38
C THR A 66 0.80 1.02 -11.83
N TYR A 67 1.29 0.74 -10.63
CA TYR A 67 2.41 1.47 -10.03
C TYR A 67 3.59 0.53 -9.79
N LYS A 68 4.81 1.08 -9.80
CA LYS A 68 6.03 0.41 -9.35
C LYS A 68 6.55 1.11 -8.11
N ILE A 69 7.09 0.35 -7.15
CA ILE A 69 7.78 0.96 -6.00
C ILE A 69 9.15 1.44 -6.48
N THR A 70 9.50 2.69 -6.19
CA THR A 70 10.82 3.24 -6.52
C THR A 70 11.86 2.78 -5.49
N TRP A 71 13.13 3.04 -5.75
CA TRP A 71 14.18 2.77 -4.74
C TRP A 71 13.93 3.54 -3.43
N ALA A 72 13.52 4.80 -3.51
CA ALA A 72 13.14 5.60 -2.33
C ALA A 72 11.90 5.01 -1.62
N GLY A 73 10.95 4.46 -2.37
CA GLY A 73 9.81 3.72 -1.83
C GLY A 73 10.22 2.44 -1.09
N HIS A 74 11.20 1.71 -1.61
CA HIS A 74 11.78 0.55 -0.93
C HIS A 74 12.44 0.95 0.39
N ASP A 75 13.26 2.01 0.38
CA ASP A 75 13.92 2.52 1.59
C ASP A 75 12.91 3.02 2.65
N TYR A 76 11.85 3.70 2.21
CA TYR A 76 10.73 4.04 3.10
C TYR A 76 10.09 2.79 3.70
N LEU A 77 9.74 1.80 2.87
CA LEU A 77 9.08 0.58 3.32
C LEU A 77 9.95 -0.18 4.33
N ASP A 78 11.25 -0.32 4.05
CA ASP A 78 12.18 -1.01 4.94
C ASP A 78 12.31 -0.32 6.30
N SER A 79 12.18 1.01 6.34
CA SER A 79 12.18 1.76 7.60
C SER A 79 10.95 1.48 8.49
N VAL A 80 9.78 1.19 7.91
CA VAL A 80 8.51 1.04 8.65
C VAL A 80 8.00 -0.41 8.74
N ARG A 81 8.60 -1.36 8.03
CA ARG A 81 8.07 -2.74 7.88
C ARG A 81 8.17 -3.61 9.13
N ASP A 82 9.10 -3.33 10.04
CA ASP A 82 9.20 -4.05 11.31
C ASP A 82 7.94 -3.80 12.15
N LYS A 83 7.21 -4.87 12.46
CA LYS A 83 5.93 -4.78 13.18
C LYS A 83 6.05 -4.05 14.52
N GLY A 84 7.14 -4.28 15.26
CA GLY A 84 7.35 -3.65 16.56
C GLY A 84 7.63 -2.14 16.46
N ILE A 85 8.39 -1.74 15.45
CA ILE A 85 8.66 -0.33 15.13
C ILE A 85 7.40 0.35 14.60
N TRP A 86 6.63 -0.32 13.75
CA TRP A 86 5.38 0.22 13.20
C TRP A 86 4.34 0.51 14.30
N GLU A 87 4.13 -0.41 15.24
CA GLU A 87 3.20 -0.18 16.35
C GLU A 87 3.63 0.99 17.25
N LYS A 88 4.95 1.17 17.48
CA LYS A 88 5.46 2.33 18.22
C LYS A 88 5.26 3.63 17.46
N THR A 89 5.50 3.60 16.15
CA THR A 89 5.31 4.75 15.25
C THR A 89 3.86 5.21 15.24
N LYS A 90 2.92 4.29 15.06
CA LYS A 90 1.48 4.60 15.13
C LYS A 90 1.09 5.21 16.47
N ARG A 91 1.58 4.66 17.58
CA ARG A 91 1.27 5.17 18.91
C ARG A 91 1.76 6.60 19.11
N ALA A 92 3.01 6.85 18.75
CA ALA A 92 3.59 8.20 18.82
C ALA A 92 2.80 9.20 17.97
N LEU A 93 2.38 8.80 16.76
CA LEU A 93 1.57 9.66 15.88
C LEU A 93 0.20 9.99 16.47
N VAL A 94 -0.49 9.00 17.05
CA VAL A 94 -1.80 9.18 17.70
C VAL A 94 -1.67 10.13 18.88
N GLU A 95 -0.64 9.99 19.71
CA GLU A 95 -0.37 10.87 20.85
C GLU A 95 -0.12 12.33 20.41
N THR A 96 0.48 12.54 19.24
CA THR A 96 0.73 13.88 18.67
C THR A 96 -0.44 14.49 17.88
N GLY A 97 -1.61 13.84 17.83
CA GLY A 97 -2.80 14.38 17.15
C GLY A 97 -3.11 13.78 15.77
N GLY A 98 -2.43 12.69 15.37
CA GLY A 98 -2.85 11.80 14.28
C GLY A 98 -2.57 12.29 12.84
N SER A 99 -2.02 13.50 12.66
CA SER A 99 -1.64 14.03 11.35
C SER A 99 -0.13 14.20 11.24
N ALA A 100 0.50 13.52 10.29
CA ALA A 100 1.92 13.65 9.99
C ALA A 100 2.18 13.41 8.50
N SER A 101 3.21 14.07 7.97
CA SER A 101 3.70 13.77 6.61
C SER A 101 4.37 12.40 6.58
N LEU A 102 4.42 11.78 5.40
CA LEU A 102 5.11 10.49 5.20
C LEU A 102 6.58 10.57 5.65
N GLU A 103 7.24 11.70 5.45
CA GLU A 103 8.61 11.93 5.90
C GLU A 103 8.74 11.87 7.43
N VAL A 104 7.83 12.49 8.18
CA VAL A 104 7.83 12.43 9.65
C VAL A 104 7.63 10.99 10.13
N VAL A 105 6.75 10.22 9.48
CA VAL A 105 6.57 8.79 9.79
C VAL A 105 7.88 8.02 9.59
N LYS A 106 8.61 8.29 8.50
CA LYS A 106 9.92 7.68 8.21
C LYS A 106 10.93 7.99 9.31
N ILE A 107 11.05 9.27 9.68
CA ILE A 107 12.00 9.73 10.70
C ILE A 107 11.75 9.04 12.05
N LEU A 108 10.49 8.97 12.47
CA LEU A 108 10.12 8.30 13.73
C LEU A 108 10.49 6.82 13.71
N ALA A 109 10.15 6.13 12.62
CA ALA A 109 10.44 4.70 12.48
C ALA A 109 11.96 4.42 12.51
N ILE A 110 12.76 5.23 11.81
CA ILE A 110 14.22 5.15 11.84
C ILE A 110 14.75 5.43 13.25
N GLY A 111 14.22 6.43 13.96
CA GLY A 111 14.62 6.73 15.34
C GLY A 111 14.37 5.57 16.30
N PHE A 112 13.22 4.90 16.18
CA PHE A 112 12.94 3.68 16.94
C PHE A 112 13.83 2.51 16.52
N ALA A 113 14.15 2.37 15.23
CA ALA A 113 15.08 1.37 14.72
C ALA A 113 16.48 1.56 15.32
N LYS A 114 17.01 2.79 15.28
CA LYS A 114 18.30 3.16 15.90
C LYS A 114 18.30 2.83 17.39
N THR A 115 17.25 3.22 18.12
CA THR A 115 17.12 2.92 19.54
C THR A 115 17.15 1.42 19.83
N LYS A 116 16.48 0.62 18.98
CA LYS A 116 16.49 -0.85 19.09
C LYS A 116 17.89 -1.40 18.79
N LEU A 117 18.56 -0.91 17.76
CA LEU A 117 19.92 -1.31 17.39
C LEU A 117 20.93 -0.97 18.49
N SER A 118 20.92 0.24 19.04
CA SER A 118 21.82 0.64 20.13
C SER A 118 21.66 -0.25 21.37
N LYS A 119 20.43 -0.64 21.71
CA LYS A 119 20.16 -1.57 22.82
C LYS A 119 20.74 -2.97 22.60
N HIS A 120 20.76 -3.45 21.36
CA HIS A 120 21.24 -4.81 21.05
C HIS A 120 22.74 -4.87 20.73
N THR A 121 23.30 -3.79 20.18
CA THR A 121 24.67 -3.77 19.65
C THR A 121 25.65 -2.94 20.47
N GLY A 122 25.16 -2.05 21.34
CA GLY A 122 26.00 -1.10 22.08
C GLY A 122 26.56 0.05 21.25
N VAL A 123 26.17 0.17 19.98
CA VAL A 123 26.61 1.25 19.06
C VAL A 123 25.61 2.42 19.11
N GLU A 124 26.09 3.65 19.29
CA GLU A 124 25.28 4.88 19.26
C GLU A 124 25.24 5.50 17.85
N PHE A 125 24.09 6.02 17.43
CA PHE A 125 23.79 6.53 16.09
C PHE A 125 23.01 7.85 16.10
#